data_AF-A0ABD1QMX1-F1
#
_entry.id   AF-A0ABD1QMX1-F1
#
_cell.length_a   1.000
_cell.length_b   1.000
_cell.length_c   1.000
_cell.angle_alpha   90.00
_cell.angle_beta   90.00
_cell.angle_gamma   90.00
#
_symmetry.space_group_name_H-M   'P 1'
#
loop_
_entity.id
_entity.type
_entity.pdbx_description
1 polymer ?
#
loop_
_entity_poly.entity_id
_entity_poly.type
_entity_poly.pdbx_seq_one_letter_code
_entity_poly.pdbx_strand_id
1 'polypeptide(L)'
;MLEKKSHLPVVLQSLGCIAQTAMLVFETRESDVDEFIRKNILECSHTSEDKANECWDDRSELCSLKIYGVKALVKSYLPVKDAHLHSRIDTLVEMLKNLLSFGEISRDIKSR
;
A
#
# COMPACT_ATOMS: atom_id res chain seq x y z
N MET A 1 7.52 -20.24 0.16
CA MET A 1 7.90 -19.28 1.24
C MET A 1 6.76 -18.29 1.59
N LEU A 2 5.48 -18.62 1.35
CA LEU A 2 4.34 -17.71 1.60
C LEU A 2 3.72 -17.83 3.01
N GLU A 3 3.98 -18.91 3.76
CA GLU A 3 3.43 -19.13 5.11
C GLU A 3 3.90 -18.11 6.18
N LYS A 4 4.83 -17.20 5.87
CA LYS A 4 5.40 -16.23 6.84
C LYS A 4 4.80 -14.81 6.82
N LYS A 5 3.78 -14.53 6.00
CA LYS A 5 3.26 -13.15 5.81
C LYS A 5 1.84 -12.88 6.32
N SER A 6 1.20 -13.82 7.02
CA SER A 6 -0.18 -13.68 7.52
C SER A 6 -0.42 -12.43 8.40
N HIS A 7 0.62 -11.95 9.09
CA HIS A 7 0.53 -10.76 9.96
C HIS A 7 0.77 -9.44 9.23
N LEU A 8 1.27 -9.47 7.99
CA LEU A 8 1.65 -8.27 7.26
C LEU A 8 0.49 -7.28 7.04
N PRO A 9 -0.77 -7.70 6.76
CA PRO A 9 -1.92 -6.80 6.73
C PRO A 9 -2.10 -6.01 8.03
N VAL A 10 -1.94 -6.68 9.18
CA VAL A 10 -2.08 -6.07 10.51
C VAL A 10 -0.93 -5.09 10.75
N VAL A 11 0.30 -5.46 10.40
CA VAL A 11 1.47 -4.58 10.51
C VAL A 11 1.28 -3.30 9.69
N LEU A 12 0.81 -3.40 8.45
CA LEU A 12 0.52 -2.24 7.60
C LEU A 12 -0.58 -1.36 8.19
N GLN A 13 -1.63 -1.96 8.74
CA GLN A 13 -2.69 -1.22 9.41
C GLN A 13 -2.18 -0.48 10.65
N SER A 14 -1.32 -1.11 11.45
CA SER A 14 -0.64 -0.47 12.59
C SER A 14 0.27 0.67 12.13
N LEU A 15 1.08 0.47 11.08
CA LEU A 15 1.94 1.51 10.52
C LEU A 15 1.12 2.72 10.04
N GLY A 16 0.01 2.51 9.33
CA GLY A 16 -0.89 3.60 8.96
C GLY A 16 -1.48 4.31 10.17
N CYS A 17 -1.81 3.59 11.25
CA CYS A 17 -2.27 4.20 12.49
C CYS A 17 -1.19 5.07 13.15
N ILE A 18 0.06 4.58 13.18
CA ILE A 18 1.21 5.33 13.72
C ILE A 18 1.47 6.57 12.85
N ALA A 19 1.50 6.44 11.53
CA ALA A 19 1.69 7.56 10.61
C ALA A 19 0.66 8.67 10.83
N GLN A 20 -0.59 8.29 11.08
CA GLN A 20 -1.68 9.22 11.32
C GLN A 20 -1.64 9.87 12.72
N THR A 21 -1.23 9.13 13.75
CA THR A 21 -1.35 9.59 15.16
C THR A 21 -0.05 10.12 15.76
N ALA A 22 1.08 9.70 15.22
CA ALA A 22 2.43 9.95 15.70
C ALA A 22 3.39 10.19 14.52
N MET A 23 3.06 11.18 13.68
CA MET A 23 3.76 11.50 12.43
C MET A 23 5.27 11.63 12.62
N LEU A 24 5.73 12.37 13.63
CA LEU A 24 7.18 12.55 13.90
C LEU A 24 7.93 11.23 14.13
N VAL A 25 7.29 10.22 14.71
CA VAL A 25 7.89 8.89 14.90
C VAL A 25 7.96 8.17 13.56
N PHE A 26 6.87 8.24 12.78
CA PHE A 26 6.78 7.61 11.48
C PHE A 26 7.78 8.20 10.47
N GLU A 27 7.94 9.53 10.43
CA GLU A 27 8.88 10.24 9.53
C GLU A 27 10.32 9.72 9.64
N THR A 28 10.75 9.25 10.82
CA THR A 28 12.10 8.66 10.99
C THR A 28 12.34 7.41 10.13
N ARG A 29 11.27 6.77 9.67
CA ARG A 29 11.26 5.53 8.88
C ARG A 29 10.37 5.61 7.66
N GLU A 30 9.86 6.78 7.31
CA GLU A 30 8.85 6.93 6.26
C GLU A 30 9.36 6.41 4.91
N SER A 31 10.57 6.79 4.52
CA SER A 31 11.19 6.33 3.27
C SER A 31 11.33 4.80 3.21
N ASP A 32 11.75 4.17 4.32
CA ASP A 32 11.90 2.72 4.41
C ASP A 32 10.53 2.02 4.24
N VAL A 33 9.49 2.58 4.86
CA VAL A 33 8.13 2.05 4.80
C VAL A 33 7.50 2.26 3.42
N ASP A 34 7.63 3.45 2.83
CA ASP A 34 7.12 3.76 1.49
C ASP A 34 7.78 2.87 0.43
N GLU A 35 9.11 2.74 0.46
CA GLU A 35 9.85 1.87 -0.45
C GLU A 35 9.42 0.41 -0.29
N PHE A 36 9.29 -0.07 0.95
CA PHE A 36 8.83 -1.43 1.21
C PHE A 36 7.44 -1.68 0.62
N ILE A 37 6.48 -0.79 0.86
CA ILE A 37 5.11 -0.93 0.35
C ILE A 37 5.10 -0.91 -1.19
N ARG A 38 5.80 0.03 -1.82
CA ARG A 38 5.82 0.15 -3.29
C ARG A 38 6.44 -1.10 -3.93
N LYS A 39 7.68 -1.43 -3.56
CA LYS A 39 8.46 -2.48 -4.23
C LYS A 39 8.02 -3.90 -3.86
N ASN A 40 7.68 -4.14 -2.59
CA ASN A 40 7.46 -5.49 -2.08
C ASN A 40 5.97 -5.87 -1.97
N ILE A 41 5.05 -4.93 -2.22
CA ILE A 41 3.61 -5.18 -2.14
C ILE A 41 2.90 -4.73 -3.41
N LEU A 42 3.05 -3.46 -3.81
CA LEU A 42 2.28 -2.89 -4.93
C LEU A 42 2.82 -3.34 -6.30
N GLU A 43 4.15 -3.42 -6.46
CA GLU A 43 4.82 -3.92 -7.67
C GLU A 43 4.76 -5.45 -7.82
N CYS A 44 4.33 -6.18 -6.79
CA CYS A 44 4.16 -7.63 -6.89
C CYS A 44 3.03 -7.96 -7.88
N SER A 45 3.38 -8.62 -8.98
CA SER A 45 2.43 -9.17 -9.95
C SER A 45 1.90 -10.53 -9.48
N HIS A 46 0.65 -10.83 -9.86
CA HIS A 46 0.09 -12.17 -9.71
C HIS A 46 0.83 -13.12 -10.67
N THR A 47 1.82 -13.86 -10.16
CA THR A 47 2.50 -14.92 -10.95
C THR A 47 1.77 -16.26 -10.88
N SER A 48 0.77 -16.41 -10.00
CA SER A 48 -0.07 -17.60 -9.93
C SER A 48 -1.13 -17.59 -11.03
N GLU A 49 -1.29 -18.72 -11.71
CA GLU A 49 -2.43 -19.08 -12.55
C GLU A 49 -3.71 -19.24 -11.72
N ASP A 50 -4.04 -18.26 -10.88
CA ASP A 50 -5.33 -18.26 -10.19
C ASP A 50 -6.39 -18.08 -11.26
N LYS A 51 -7.03 -19.20 -11.62
CA LYS A 51 -8.24 -19.22 -12.44
C LYS A 51 -9.16 -18.18 -11.84
N ALA A 52 -9.51 -17.17 -12.64
CA ALA A 52 -10.42 -16.11 -12.24
C ALA A 52 -11.69 -16.75 -11.69
N ASN A 53 -11.81 -16.82 -10.37
CA ASN A 53 -13.09 -17.07 -9.75
C ASN A 53 -13.78 -15.71 -9.85
N GLU A 54 -14.86 -15.63 -10.64
CA GLU A 54 -15.57 -14.38 -10.94
C GLU A 54 -16.24 -13.74 -9.70
N CYS A 55 -16.05 -14.34 -8.52
CA CYS A 55 -16.54 -13.86 -7.25
C CYS A 55 -15.66 -12.73 -6.72
N TRP A 56 -16.17 -11.49 -6.80
CA TRP A 56 -15.52 -10.29 -6.27
C TRP A 56 -15.33 -10.32 -4.74
N ASP A 57 -16.08 -11.16 -4.03
CA ASP A 57 -16.00 -11.30 -2.57
C ASP A 57 -14.78 -12.13 -2.12
N ASP A 58 -14.29 -13.04 -2.97
CA ASP A 58 -13.12 -13.88 -2.68
C ASP A 58 -11.82 -13.14 -3.01
N ARG A 59 -11.51 -12.13 -2.19
CA ARG A 59 -10.29 -11.33 -2.34
C ARG A 59 -9.06 -12.17 -2.02
N SER A 60 -8.13 -12.28 -2.97
CA SER A 60 -6.85 -12.95 -2.75
C SER A 60 -6.06 -12.30 -1.59
N GLU A 61 -5.18 -13.08 -0.96
CA GLU A 61 -4.28 -12.58 0.08
C GLU A 61 -3.42 -11.42 -0.45
N LEU A 62 -2.97 -11.49 -1.71
CA LEU A 62 -2.20 -10.43 -2.36
C LEU A 62 -3.04 -9.16 -2.58
N CYS A 63 -4.29 -9.30 -3.04
CA CYS A 63 -5.21 -8.15 -3.16
C CYS A 63 -5.43 -7.47 -1.81
N SER A 64 -5.66 -8.28 -0.76
CA SER A 64 -5.78 -7.77 0.61
C SER A 64 -4.53 -7.02 1.04
N LEU A 65 -3.34 -7.56 0.80
CA LEU A 65 -2.07 -6.90 1.09
C LEU A 65 -1.90 -5.57 0.35
N LYS A 66 -2.23 -5.52 -0.96
CA LYS A 66 -2.19 -4.28 -1.74
C LYS A 66 -3.15 -3.23 -1.15
N ILE A 67 -4.36 -3.61 -0.75
CA ILE A 67 -5.33 -2.70 -0.09
C ILE A 67 -4.75 -2.12 1.20
N TYR A 68 -4.18 -2.96 2.07
CA TYR A 68 -3.58 -2.48 3.32
C TYR A 68 -2.34 -1.63 3.10
N GLY A 69 -1.53 -1.92 2.07
CA GLY A 69 -0.40 -1.10 1.65
C GLY A 69 -0.84 0.31 1.23
N VAL A 70 -1.84 0.41 0.36
CA VAL A 70 -2.42 1.70 -0.05
C VAL A 70 -3.01 2.44 1.14
N LYS A 71 -3.75 1.77 2.04
CA LYS A 71 -4.30 2.39 3.25
C LYS A 71 -3.21 2.94 4.18
N ALA A 72 -2.09 2.24 4.32
CA ALA A 72 -0.98 2.70 5.14
C ALA A 72 -0.35 3.97 4.56
N LEU A 73 -0.10 3.99 3.23
CA LEU A 73 0.39 5.18 2.53
C LEU A 73 -0.59 6.34 2.67
N VAL A 74 -1.87 6.17 2.32
CA VAL A 74 -2.86 7.27 2.42
C VAL A 74 -2.94 7.85 3.83
N LYS A 75 -2.82 7.03 4.87
CA LYS A 75 -2.85 7.49 6.27
C LYS A 75 -1.64 8.34 6.67
N SER A 76 -0.46 8.16 6.06
CA SER A 76 0.70 9.02 6.36
C SER A 76 0.49 10.47 5.90
N TYR A 77 -0.32 10.68 4.87
CA TYR A 77 -0.70 12.00 4.38
C TYR A 77 -1.94 12.60 5.07
N LEU A 78 -2.53 11.89 6.03
CA LEU A 78 -3.70 12.34 6.80
C LEU A 78 -3.44 12.38 8.31
N PRO A 79 -2.34 13.04 8.77
CA PRO A 79 -2.00 13.02 10.18
C PRO A 79 -2.98 13.89 10.98
N VAL A 80 -3.34 13.42 12.17
CA VAL A 80 -4.26 14.11 13.11
C VAL A 80 -3.56 15.32 13.75
N LYS A 81 -2.24 15.25 13.88
CA LYS A 81 -1.38 16.30 14.43
C LYS A 81 -0.30 16.63 13.41
N ASP A 82 0.26 17.83 13.48
CA ASP A 82 1.46 18.21 12.71
C ASP A 82 1.29 18.20 11.16
N ALA A 83 0.04 18.16 10.66
CA ALA A 83 -0.29 18.07 9.23
C ALA A 83 0.31 19.17 8.34
N HIS A 84 0.66 20.31 8.93
CA HIS A 84 1.29 21.44 8.24
C HIS A 84 2.77 21.19 7.89
N LEU A 85 3.41 20.17 8.47
CA LEU A 85 4.82 19.82 8.20
C LEU A 85 4.98 18.88 7.01
N HIS A 86 3.92 18.19 6.59
CA HIS A 86 4.01 17.18 5.54
C HIS A 86 3.82 17.78 4.14
N SER A 87 4.83 17.67 3.27
CA SER A 87 4.85 18.32 1.95
C SER A 87 5.32 17.40 0.82
N ARG A 88 4.50 16.41 0.41
CA ARG A 88 4.61 15.79 -0.94
C ARG A 88 3.44 14.87 -1.34
N ILE A 89 2.21 15.38 -1.41
CA ILE A 89 1.03 14.56 -1.76
C ILE A 89 0.97 14.15 -3.24
N ASP A 90 1.66 14.86 -4.13
CA ASP A 90 1.57 14.67 -5.59
C ASP A 90 1.91 13.23 -6.01
N THR A 91 2.94 12.64 -5.40
CA THR A 91 3.35 11.26 -5.68
C THR A 91 2.28 10.24 -5.27
N LEU A 92 1.59 10.48 -4.16
CA LEU A 92 0.46 9.63 -3.74
C LEU A 92 -0.71 9.77 -4.72
N VAL A 93 -1.06 10.99 -5.11
CA VAL A 93 -2.17 11.25 -6.03
C VAL A 93 -1.93 10.64 -7.40
N GLU A 94 -0.71 10.76 -7.93
CA GLU A 94 -0.31 10.11 -9.19
C GLU A 94 -0.45 8.59 -9.12
N MET A 95 0.00 7.98 -8.02
CA MET A 95 -0.13 6.55 -7.79
C MET A 95 -1.60 6.10 -7.74
N LEU A 96 -2.46 6.83 -7.01
CA LEU A 96 -3.89 6.54 -6.92
C LEU A 96 -4.58 6.71 -8.28
N LYS A 97 -4.21 7.74 -9.03
CA LYS A 97 -4.69 7.96 -10.40
C LYS A 97 -4.34 6.79 -11.30
N ASN A 98 -3.11 6.27 -11.23
CA ASN A 98 -2.67 5.11 -12.00
C ASN A 98 -3.50 3.86 -11.66
N LEU A 99 -3.69 3.58 -10.37
CA LEU A 99 -4.52 2.47 -9.90
C LEU A 99 -5.96 2.56 -10.43
N LEU A 100 -6.55 3.75 -10.41
CA LEU A 100 -7.90 3.98 -10.94
C LEU A 100 -7.97 3.91 -12.47
N SER A 101 -6.88 4.28 -13.15
CA SER A 101 -6.86 4.37 -14.62
C SER A 101 -6.62 3.02 -15.29
N PHE A 102 -5.78 2.16 -14.71
CA PHE A 102 -5.38 0.90 -15.33
C PHE A 102 -5.10 -0.24 -14.34
N GLY A 103 -5.45 -0.10 -13.06
CA GLY A 103 -5.39 -1.19 -12.07
C GLY A 103 -4.03 -1.43 -11.42
N GLU A 104 -2.98 -0.69 -11.79
CA GLU A 104 -1.63 -0.81 -11.23
C GLU A 104 -1.02 0.56 -10.90
N ILE A 105 0.05 0.59 -10.09
CA ILE A 105 0.69 1.84 -9.66
C ILE A 105 1.60 2.47 -10.73
N SER A 106 2.05 1.68 -11.72
CA SER A 106 2.86 2.13 -12.86
C SER A 106 2.54 1.27 -14.09
N ARG A 107 2.72 1.83 -15.30
CA ARG A 107 2.56 1.12 -16.57
C ARG A 107 3.63 0.05 -16.81
N ASP A 108 4.75 0.15 -16.10
CA ASP A 108 5.85 -0.83 -16.20
C ASP A 108 5.51 -2.16 -15.52
N ILE A 109 4.47 -2.17 -14.67
CA ILE A 109 3.97 -3.36 -14.01
C ILE A 109 2.98 -4.05 -14.95
N LYS A 110 3.31 -5.26 -15.38
CA LYS A 110 2.38 -6.11 -16.13
C LYS A 110 1.35 -6.70 -15.17
N SER A 111 0.16 -6.13 -15.14
CA SER A 111 -1.06 -6.85 -14.74
C SER A 111 -1.52 -7.73 -15.91
N ARG A 112 -2.03 -8.92 -15.61
CA ARG A 112 -2.51 -9.86 -16.63
C ARG A 112 -3.95 -9.56 -17.00
#